data_AF-A0A7W0Y9Q2-F1
#
_entry.id   AF-A0A7W0Y9Q2-F1
#
_cell.length_a   1.000
_cell.length_b   1.000
_cell.length_c   1.000
_cell.angle_alpha   90.00
_cell.angle_beta   90.00
_cell.angle_gamma   90.00
#
_symmetry.space_group_name_H-M   'P 1'
#
loop_
_entity.id
_entity.type
_entity.pdbx_description
1 polymer ?
#
loop_
_entity_poly.entity_id
_entity_poly.type
_entity_poly.pdbx_seq_one_letter_code
_entity_poly.pdbx_strand_id
1 'polypeptide(L)'
;MYPSYALGTGDEVERAMDDGYTLAVDISHVFIQRTAGAMTECVWRRLRDYPAIAEVHVSANRGTHDAHQPLTPETFGLDWARERLASGTPVVLECYMHKMAERERHGQLALIGGAR
;
A
#
# COMPACT_ATOMS: atom_id res chain seq x y z
N MET A 1 6.54 3.76 -4.87
CA MET A 1 7.96 3.69 -5.28
C MET A 1 8.46 5.06 -5.73
N TYR A 2 9.68 5.48 -5.37
CA TYR A 2 10.36 6.56 -6.10
C TYR A 2 10.82 5.99 -7.46
N PRO A 3 10.65 6.69 -8.58
CA PRO A 3 11.06 6.15 -9.88
C PRO A 3 12.58 6.00 -9.86
N SER A 4 13.06 4.75 -9.84
CA SER A 4 14.46 4.26 -9.72
C SER A 4 14.98 3.78 -8.35
N TYR A 5 14.17 3.81 -7.28
CA TYR A 5 14.49 3.12 -6.02
C TYR A 5 13.33 2.22 -5.58
N ALA A 6 13.49 0.91 -5.78
CA ALA A 6 12.71 -0.08 -5.05
C ALA A 6 13.31 -0.18 -3.64
N LEU A 7 12.77 0.58 -2.69
CA LEU A 7 13.16 0.45 -1.28
C LEU A 7 12.72 -0.95 -0.82
N GLY A 8 13.68 -1.86 -0.71
CA GLY A 8 13.49 -3.30 -0.54
C GLY A 8 13.45 -3.74 0.92
N THR A 9 13.85 -2.88 1.85
CA THR A 9 13.96 -3.18 3.29
C THR A 9 13.46 -2.03 4.18
N GLY A 10 13.19 -2.34 5.45
CA GLY A 10 12.84 -1.35 6.46
C GLY A 10 13.91 -0.26 6.63
N ASP A 11 15.19 -0.65 6.63
CA ASP A 11 16.31 0.29 6.79
C ASP A 11 16.37 1.31 5.64
N GLU A 12 16.11 0.88 4.41
CA GLU A 12 16.05 1.77 3.25
C GLU A 12 14.85 2.71 3.32
N VAL A 13 13.71 2.24 3.83
CA VAL A 13 12.52 3.07 4.07
C VAL A 13 12.79 4.10 5.16
N GLU A 14 13.44 3.72 6.27
CA GLU A 14 13.83 4.65 7.32
C GLU A 14 14.76 5.73 6.80
N ARG A 15 15.82 5.34 6.09
CA ARG A 15 16.76 6.27 5.47
C ARG A 15 16.04 7.23 4.53
N ALA A 16 15.13 6.73 3.70
CA ALA A 16 14.39 7.57 2.78
C ALA A 16 13.51 8.60 3.51
N MET A 17 12.92 8.22 4.65
CA MET A 17 12.17 9.15 5.51
C MET A 17 13.08 10.16 6.21
N ASP A 18 14.25 9.73 6.71
CA ASP A 18 15.28 10.59 7.32
C ASP A 18 15.81 11.64 6.35
N ASP A 19 16.02 11.25 5.09
CA ASP A 19 16.48 12.12 4.02
C ASP A 19 15.36 13.03 3.46
N GLY A 20 14.12 12.86 3.91
CA GLY A 20 13.00 13.74 3.53
C GLY A 20 12.39 13.46 2.16
N TYR A 21 12.59 12.26 1.59
CA TYR A 21 12.07 11.93 0.27
C TYR A 21 10.55 11.79 0.28
N THR A 22 9.90 12.32 -0.76
CA THR A 22 8.49 12.01 -1.03
C THR A 22 8.36 10.56 -1.48
N LEU A 23 7.50 9.80 -0.79
CA LEU A 23 7.32 8.36 -1.02
C LEU A 23 5.98 8.07 -1.68
N ALA A 24 6.00 7.14 -2.63
CA ALA A 24 4.82 6.38 -3.01
C ALA A 24 4.88 5.03 -2.29
N VAL A 25 3.81 4.62 -1.62
CA VAL A 25 3.83 3.44 -0.74
C VAL A 25 2.93 2.35 -1.29
N ASP A 26 3.48 1.16 -1.50
CA ASP A 26 2.70 -0.03 -1.84
C ASP A 26 2.50 -0.90 -0.60
N ILE A 27 1.25 -1.01 -0.13
CA ILE A 27 0.91 -1.82 1.06
C ILE A 27 1.10 -3.32 0.82
N SER A 28 1.03 -3.78 -0.44
CA SER A 28 1.32 -5.16 -0.85
C SER A 28 2.77 -5.49 -0.50
N HIS A 29 3.70 -4.63 -0.90
CA HIS A 29 5.14 -4.83 -0.66
C HIS A 29 5.50 -4.67 0.81
N VAL A 30 4.88 -3.72 1.50
CA VAL A 30 5.02 -3.59 2.96
C VAL A 30 4.61 -4.88 3.66
N PHE A 31 3.49 -5.51 3.27
CA PHE A 31 3.05 -6.76 3.89
C PHE A 31 4.04 -7.91 3.67
N ILE A 32 4.63 -8.00 2.47
CA ILE A 32 5.66 -8.99 2.15
C ILE A 32 6.91 -8.75 3.01
N GLN A 33 7.41 -7.51 3.06
CA GLN A 33 8.59 -7.15 3.85
C GLN A 33 8.39 -7.42 5.35
N ARG A 34 7.19 -7.12 5.88
CA ARG A 34 6.83 -7.44 7.26
C ARG A 34 6.82 -8.93 7.54
N THR A 35 6.22 -9.72 6.64
CA THR A 35 6.14 -11.17 6.77
C THR A 35 7.53 -11.81 6.69
N ALA A 36 8.42 -11.27 5.86
CA ALA A 36 9.81 -11.68 5.74
C ALA A 36 10.72 -11.18 6.89
N GLY A 37 10.21 -10.33 7.79
CA GLY A 37 11.00 -9.71 8.86
C GLY A 37 11.93 -8.58 8.41
N ALA A 38 11.87 -8.18 7.15
CA ALA A 38 12.66 -7.09 6.58
C ALA A 38 12.12 -5.70 6.95
N MET A 39 10.86 -5.60 7.40
CA MET A 39 10.28 -4.36 7.92
C MET A 39 9.70 -4.59 9.32
N THR A 40 10.19 -3.83 10.29
CA THR A 40 9.70 -3.92 11.67
C THR A 40 8.40 -3.14 11.86
N GLU A 41 7.64 -3.43 12.91
CA GLU A 41 6.45 -2.63 13.28
C GLU A 41 6.83 -1.17 13.58
N CYS A 42 8.04 -0.92 14.09
CA CYS A 42 8.50 0.44 14.36
C CYS A 42 8.62 1.26 13.06
N VAL A 43 9.28 0.68 12.05
CA VAL A 43 9.41 1.30 10.71
C VAL A 43 8.03 1.48 10.08
N TRP A 44 7.17 0.47 10.14
CA TRP A 44 5.82 0.57 9.58
C TRP A 44 5.01 1.69 10.24
N ARG A 45 5.02 1.78 11.58
CA ARG A 45 4.35 2.87 12.30
C ARG A 45 4.88 4.22 11.87
N ARG A 46 6.20 4.37 11.78
CA ARG A 46 6.85 5.60 11.32
C ARG A 46 6.45 5.97 9.89
N LEU A 47 6.39 4.99 8.98
CA LEU A 47 5.95 5.19 7.60
C LEU A 47 4.48 5.63 7.52
N ARG A 48 3.60 5.05 8.34
CA ARG A 48 2.19 5.45 8.40
C ARG A 48 2.02 6.91 8.80
N ASP A 49 2.85 7.41 9.69
CA ASP A 49 2.81 8.78 10.21
C ASP A 49 3.62 9.77 9.35
N TYR A 50 4.35 9.28 8.34
CA TYR A 50 5.23 10.11 7.53
C TYR A 50 4.42 11.12 6.67
N PRO A 51 4.77 12.42 6.68
CA PRO A 51 3.95 13.43 6.03
C PRO A 51 4.08 13.46 4.51
N ALA A 52 5.25 13.10 3.95
CA ALA A 52 5.53 13.22 2.52
C ALA A 52 5.17 11.94 1.74
N ILE A 53 3.89 11.53 1.80
CA ILE A 53 3.35 10.43 0.98
C ILE A 53 2.61 11.00 -0.22
N ALA A 54 3.12 10.76 -1.43
CA ALA A 54 2.53 11.24 -2.68
C ALA A 54 1.33 10.40 -3.13
N GLU A 55 1.39 9.08 -2.95
CA GLU A 55 0.35 8.13 -3.37
C GLU A 55 0.48 6.82 -2.58
N VAL A 56 -0.63 6.09 -2.49
CA VAL A 56 -0.70 4.77 -1.87
C VAL A 56 -1.23 3.76 -2.87
N HIS A 57 -0.50 2.67 -3.09
CA HIS A 57 -0.89 1.58 -3.96
C HIS A 57 -1.46 0.45 -3.11
N VAL A 58 -2.57 -0.13 -3.58
CA VAL A 58 -3.31 -1.15 -2.85
C VAL A 58 -3.57 -2.36 -3.73
N SER A 59 -3.17 -3.52 -3.23
CA SER A 59 -3.55 -4.83 -3.73
C SER A 59 -3.37 -5.85 -2.61
N ALA A 60 -3.96 -7.03 -2.75
CA ALA A 60 -3.82 -8.09 -1.75
C ALA A 60 -2.73 -9.10 -2.15
N ASN A 61 -2.12 -9.73 -1.15
CA ASN A 61 -1.25 -10.87 -1.32
C ASN A 61 -1.24 -11.73 -0.04
N ARG A 62 -0.43 -12.81 -0.02
CA ARG A 62 -0.32 -13.75 1.11
C ARG A 62 0.92 -13.55 1.99
N GLY A 63 1.59 -12.42 1.87
CA GLY A 63 2.82 -12.06 2.57
C GLY A 63 4.10 -12.65 1.97
N THR A 64 4.01 -13.41 0.87
CA THR A 64 5.16 -14.19 0.36
C THR A 64 5.70 -13.70 -0.98
N HIS A 65 4.85 -13.16 -1.84
CA HIS A 65 5.20 -12.70 -3.18
C HIS A 65 4.17 -11.70 -3.67
N ASP A 66 4.56 -10.88 -4.62
CA ASP A 66 3.69 -9.86 -5.19
C ASP A 66 2.72 -10.49 -6.19
N ALA A 67 1.45 -10.55 -5.80
CA ALA A 67 0.43 -11.31 -6.51
C ALA A 67 -0.70 -10.44 -7.08
N HIS A 68 -0.76 -9.16 -6.67
CA HIS A 68 -1.80 -8.22 -7.08
C HIS A 68 -3.22 -8.80 -7.01
N GLN A 69 -3.52 -9.52 -5.93
CA GLN A 69 -4.81 -10.17 -5.72
C GLN A 69 -5.90 -9.12 -5.45
N PRO A 70 -7.17 -9.45 -5.71
CA PRO A 70 -8.29 -8.58 -5.37
C PRO A 70 -8.31 -8.30 -3.86
N LEU A 71 -8.67 -7.08 -3.48
CA LEU A 71 -8.87 -6.67 -2.10
C LEU A 71 -9.99 -7.50 -1.45
N THR A 72 -9.76 -7.84 -0.18
CA THR A 72 -10.78 -8.23 0.80
C THR A 72 -10.85 -7.19 1.94
N PRO A 73 -11.90 -7.17 2.77
CA PRO A 73 -11.96 -6.29 3.93
C PRO A 73 -10.76 -6.41 4.88
N GLU A 74 -10.11 -7.57 4.92
CA GLU A 74 -8.96 -7.90 5.76
C GLU A 74 -7.60 -7.61 5.09
N THR A 75 -7.60 -7.00 3.90
CA THR A 75 -6.35 -6.66 3.20
C THR A 75 -5.47 -5.79 4.09
N PHE A 76 -4.23 -6.22 4.30
CA PHE A 76 -3.27 -5.49 5.12
C PHE A 76 -3.16 -4.03 4.67
N GLY A 77 -3.28 -3.09 5.61
CA GLY A 77 -3.11 -1.66 5.34
C GLY A 77 -4.28 -0.97 4.63
N LEU A 78 -5.39 -1.67 4.35
CA LEU A 78 -6.53 -1.09 3.64
C LEU A 78 -7.17 0.09 4.39
N ASP A 79 -7.32 -0.01 5.71
CA ASP A 79 -7.89 1.09 6.50
C ASP A 79 -6.99 2.34 6.47
N TRP A 80 -5.67 2.16 6.54
CA TRP A 80 -4.73 3.26 6.39
C TRP A 80 -4.78 3.88 4.99
N ALA A 81 -4.92 3.08 3.94
CA ALA A 81 -5.10 3.59 2.59
C ALA A 81 -6.40 4.41 2.47
N ARG A 82 -7.49 3.99 3.11
CA ARG A 82 -8.76 4.75 3.17
C ARG A 82 -8.59 6.08 3.91
N GLU A 83 -7.89 6.09 5.05
CA GLU A 83 -7.59 7.31 5.80
C GLU A 83 -6.77 8.30 4.97
N ARG A 84 -5.77 7.80 4.23
CA ARG A 84 -4.96 8.59 3.30
C ARG A 84 -5.80 9.16 2.16
N LEU A 85 -6.68 8.35 1.56
CA LEU A 85 -7.61 8.81 0.53
C LEU A 85 -8.53 9.92 1.05
N ALA A 86 -9.11 9.74 2.23
CA ALA A 86 -9.97 10.74 2.87
C ALA A 86 -9.23 12.06 3.17
N SER A 87 -7.91 11.98 3.39
CA SER A 87 -7.03 13.13 3.60
C SER A 87 -6.50 13.75 2.30
N GLY A 88 -6.89 13.23 1.13
CA GLY A 88 -6.55 13.76 -0.18
C GLY A 88 -5.35 13.12 -0.87
N THR A 89 -4.71 12.11 -0.27
CA THR A 89 -3.64 11.34 -0.93
C THR A 89 -4.25 10.37 -1.96
N PRO A 90 -3.84 10.40 -3.23
CA PRO A 90 -4.29 9.43 -4.24
C PRO A 90 -4.07 7.98 -3.80
N VAL A 91 -5.08 7.13 -4.05
CA VAL A 91 -4.99 5.68 -3.84
C VAL A 91 -5.17 4.97 -5.17
N VAL A 92 -4.19 4.12 -5.52
CA VAL A 92 -4.15 3.36 -6.77
C VAL A 92 -4.48 1.90 -6.48
N LEU A 93 -5.55 1.40 -7.08
CA LEU A 93 -5.88 -0.03 -7.04
C LEU A 93 -5.05 -0.79 -8.08
N GLU A 94 -4.17 -1.66 -7.61
CA GLU A 94 -3.28 -2.46 -8.44
C GLU A 94 -3.65 -3.94 -8.41
N CYS A 95 -4.87 -4.28 -8.83
CA CYS A 95 -5.24 -5.67 -9.09
C CYS A 95 -5.60 -5.87 -10.56
N TYR A 96 -5.64 -7.12 -11.03
CA TYR A 96 -5.97 -7.46 -12.42
C TYR A 96 -7.47 -7.24 -12.76
N MET A 97 -7.92 -5.99 -12.73
CA MET A 97 -9.31 -5.56 -12.97
C MET A 97 -9.86 -6.04 -14.32
N HIS A 98 -8.98 -6.21 -15.32
CA HIS A 98 -9.35 -6.72 -16.65
C HIS A 98 -9.77 -8.20 -16.64
N LYS A 99 -9.47 -8.96 -15.58
CA LYS A 99 -9.88 -10.36 -15.41
C LYS A 99 -11.19 -10.51 -14.64
N MET A 100 -11.75 -9.41 -14.14
CA MET A 100 -12.94 -9.39 -13.30
C MET A 100 -14.20 -9.08 -14.10
N ALA A 101 -15.35 -9.55 -13.63
CA ALA A 101 -16.64 -9.07 -14.05
C ALA A 101 -16.88 -7.63 -13.55
N GLU A 102 -17.81 -6.91 -14.17
CA GLU A 102 -18.12 -5.51 -13.82
C GLU A 102 -18.52 -5.35 -12.35
N ARG A 103 -19.39 -6.22 -11.85
CA ARG A 103 -19.82 -6.23 -10.44
C ARG A 103 -18.64 -6.37 -9.49
N GLU A 104 -17.67 -7.22 -9.82
CA GLU A 104 -16.48 -7.42 -9.00
C GLU A 104 -15.60 -6.18 -9.02
N ARG A 105 -15.40 -5.54 -10.19
CA ARG A 105 -14.68 -4.26 -10.30
C ARG A 105 -15.29 -3.18 -9.43
N HIS A 106 -16.62 -3.02 -9.44
CA HIS A 106 -17.31 -2.07 -8.57
C HIS A 106 -17.14 -2.44 -7.09
N GLY A 107 -17.16 -3.73 -6.75
CA GLY A 107 -16.86 -4.21 -5.39
C GLY A 107 -15.46 -3.80 -4.91
N GLN A 108 -14.45 -3.89 -5.78
CA GLN A 108 -13.09 -3.47 -5.46
C GLN A 108 -13.00 -1.96 -5.19
N LEU A 109 -13.63 -1.14 -6.04
CA LEU A 109 -13.66 0.31 -5.84
C LEU A 109 -14.42 0.70 -4.56
N ALA A 110 -15.52 0.02 -4.26
CA ALA A 110 -16.29 0.25 -3.04
C ALA A 110 -15.49 -0.06 -1.76
N LEU A 111 -14.60 -1.06 -1.80
CA LEU A 111 -13.70 -1.35 -0.68
C LEU A 111 -12.70 -0.21 -0.43
N ILE A 112 -12.38 0.63 -1.41
CA ILE A 112 -11.44 1.75 -1.23
C ILE A 112 -12.19 3.04 -0.88
N GLY A 113 -13.23 3.37 -1.65
CA GLY A 113 -13.89 4.66 -1.56
C GLY A 113 -14.82 4.82 -0.36
N GLY A 114 -15.23 3.71 0.27
CA GLY A 114 -16.45 3.70 1.09
C GLY A 114 -17.67 4.00 0.21
N ALA A 115 -18.77 3.29 0.41
CA ALA A 115 -20.02 3.68 -0.24
C ALA A 115 -20.33 5.15 0.14
N ARG A 116 -20.38 6.04 -0.86
CA ARG A 116 -21.06 7.33 -0.70
C ARG A 116 -22.56 7.11 -0.75
#